data_AF-A0A1Q3K6N6-F1
#
_entry.id   AF-A0A1Q3K6N6-F1
#
_cell.length_a   1.000
_cell.length_b   1.000
_cell.length_c   1.000
_cell.angle_alpha   90.00
_cell.angle_beta   90.00
_cell.angle_gamma   90.00
#
_symmetry.space_group_name_H-M   'P 1'
#
loop_
_entity.id
_entity.type
_entity.pdbx_description
1 polymer ?
#
loop_
_entity_poly.entity_id
_entity_poly.type
_entity_poly.pdbx_seq_one_letter_code
_entity_poly.pdbx_strand_id
1 'polypeptide(L)'
;MKARMTKFAVAGTIALLSLSTASAQSDFDSKKFFEELQLRGVKTQGIDPEKFFEELRMTGASAQSPLDPEAFWRELATRGASAPANFDARRFFDDLATTGAKAPSMVKPTK
;
A
#
# COMPACT_ATOMS: atom_id res chain seq x y z
N MET A 1 6.37 43.95 57.76
CA MET A 1 5.56 44.69 56.75
C MET A 1 6.37 44.86 55.47
N LYS A 2 5.71 44.70 54.30
CA LYS A 2 6.15 45.03 52.91
C LYS A 2 7.19 44.05 52.31
N ALA A 3 6.77 43.02 51.58
CA ALA A 3 6.26 42.97 50.19
C ALA A 3 7.37 43.02 49.12
N ARG A 4 7.42 42.00 48.26
CA ARG A 4 7.43 42.16 46.79
C ARG A 4 7.20 40.81 46.10
N MET A 5 6.11 40.76 45.34
CA MET A 5 5.85 39.79 44.27
C MET A 5 6.96 39.86 43.23
N THR A 6 7.36 38.72 42.67
CA THR A 6 7.84 38.69 41.29
C THR A 6 7.28 37.45 40.62
N LYS A 7 6.29 37.71 39.76
CA LYS A 7 5.75 36.75 38.80
C LYS A 7 6.85 36.49 37.77
N PHE A 8 7.17 35.23 37.51
CA PHE A 8 7.82 34.83 36.27
C PHE A 8 6.93 33.82 35.56
N ALA A 9 6.30 34.32 34.49
CA ALA A 9 5.80 33.51 33.41
C ALA A 9 7.01 33.07 32.56
N VAL A 10 7.14 31.78 32.31
CA VAL A 10 7.99 31.19 31.26
C VAL A 10 7.14 30.06 30.67
N ALA A 11 6.40 30.36 29.61
CA ALA A 11 6.83 30.33 28.21
C ALA A 11 6.82 28.90 27.67
N GLY A 12 6.06 28.75 26.59
CA GLY A 12 5.53 27.49 26.10
C GLY A 12 6.60 26.49 25.68
N THR A 13 6.37 25.26 26.07
CA THR A 13 6.81 24.09 25.33
C THR A 13 5.55 23.44 24.77
N ILE A 14 5.02 24.02 23.69
CA ILE A 14 4.18 23.23 22.79
C ILE A 14 5.17 22.27 22.12
N ALA A 15 5.23 21.05 22.65
CA ALA A 15 5.85 19.94 21.96
C ALA A 15 5.13 19.84 20.61
N LEU A 16 5.79 20.31 19.54
CA LEU A 16 5.43 19.94 18.19
C LEU A 16 5.58 18.42 18.14
N LEU A 17 4.45 17.72 18.28
CA LEU A 17 4.28 16.35 17.85
C LEU A 17 4.48 16.36 16.34
N SER A 18 5.75 16.27 15.93
CA SER A 18 6.12 15.89 14.58
C SER A 18 5.50 14.53 14.34
N LEU A 19 4.30 14.49 13.76
CA LEU A 19 3.78 13.29 13.10
C LEU A 19 4.67 13.08 11.87
N SER A 20 5.88 12.59 12.12
CA SER A 20 6.60 11.78 11.16
C SER A 20 5.82 10.48 11.07
N THR A 21 4.69 10.50 10.36
CA THR A 21 4.24 9.29 9.69
C THR A 21 5.29 9.03 8.64
N ALA A 22 6.40 8.41 9.07
CA ALA A 22 7.22 7.60 8.20
C ALA A 22 6.22 6.67 7.55
N SER A 23 5.82 7.02 6.32
CA SER A 23 5.13 6.12 5.42
C SER A 23 5.94 4.84 5.50
N ALA A 24 5.36 3.81 6.12
CA ALA A 24 5.96 2.49 6.17
C ALA A 24 6.27 2.17 4.71
N GLN A 25 7.53 2.30 4.34
CA GLN A 25 8.03 1.95 3.03
C GLN A 25 7.98 0.44 3.06
N SER A 26 6.81 -0.09 2.77
CA SER A 26 6.62 -1.52 2.57
C SER A 26 7.70 -1.95 1.61
N ASP A 27 8.44 -3.01 1.92
CA ASP A 27 9.36 -3.73 1.01
C ASP A 27 8.66 -4.27 -0.27
N PHE A 28 7.50 -3.73 -0.60
CA PHE A 28 6.69 -4.03 -1.75
C PHE A 28 7.28 -3.31 -2.97
N ASP A 29 7.71 -4.11 -3.93
CA ASP A 29 8.15 -3.65 -5.23
C ASP A 29 7.04 -3.93 -6.25
N SER A 30 6.39 -2.86 -6.72
CA SER A 30 5.30 -2.90 -7.68
C SER A 30 5.73 -3.49 -9.02
N LYS A 31 6.96 -3.19 -9.45
CA LYS A 31 7.52 -3.69 -10.70
C LYS A 31 7.75 -5.19 -10.61
N LYS A 32 8.31 -5.68 -9.50
CA LYS A 32 8.47 -7.12 -9.25
C LYS A 32 7.14 -7.86 -9.22
N PHE A 33 6.12 -7.29 -8.60
CA PHE A 33 4.79 -7.87 -8.60
C PHE A 33 4.22 -8.01 -10.02
N PHE A 34 4.37 -6.98 -10.86
CA PHE A 34 3.92 -7.03 -12.25
C PHE A 34 4.79 -7.93 -13.14
N GLU A 35 6.09 -8.06 -12.85
CA GLU A 35 6.97 -9.05 -13.48
C GLU A 35 6.44 -10.47 -13.21
N GLU A 36 6.09 -10.79 -11.96
CA GLU A 36 5.50 -12.08 -11.58
C GLU A 36 4.16 -12.36 -12.25
N LEU A 37 3.31 -11.33 -12.40
CA LEU A 37 2.06 -11.42 -13.16
C LEU A 37 2.33 -11.83 -14.62
N GLN A 38 3.28 -11.15 -15.26
CA GLN A 38 3.64 -11.42 -16.65
C GLN A 38 4.29 -12.79 -16.83
N LEU A 39 5.13 -13.23 -15.89
CA LEU A 39 5.71 -14.58 -15.86
C LEU A 39 4.63 -15.67 -15.80
N ARG A 40 3.49 -15.38 -15.17
CA ARG A 40 2.33 -16.29 -15.10
C ARG A 40 1.34 -16.11 -16.25
N GLY A 41 1.73 -15.34 -17.27
CA GLY A 41 0.95 -15.13 -18.49
C GLY A 41 -0.11 -14.03 -18.39
N VAL A 42 -0.19 -13.30 -17.28
CA VAL A 42 -1.09 -12.15 -17.17
C VAL A 42 -0.55 -11.00 -18.01
N LYS A 43 -1.34 -10.57 -18.99
CA LYS A 43 -1.01 -9.42 -19.83
C LYS A 43 -1.36 -8.15 -19.06
N THR A 44 -0.39 -7.29 -18.83
CA THR A 44 -0.57 -5.97 -18.19
C THR A 44 -0.09 -4.83 -19.10
N GLN A 45 -0.11 -5.05 -20.42
CA GLN A 45 0.40 -4.07 -21.39
C GLN A 45 -0.38 -2.74 -21.27
N GLY A 46 0.34 -1.64 -21.11
CA GLY A 46 -0.25 -0.31 -20.93
C GLY A 46 -0.60 0.05 -19.49
N ILE A 47 -0.36 -0.85 -18.52
CA ILE A 47 -0.51 -0.56 -17.10
C ILE A 47 0.86 -0.23 -16.52
N ASP A 48 0.99 0.97 -15.97
CA ASP A 48 2.15 1.36 -15.18
C ASP A 48 2.00 0.83 -13.75
N PRO A 49 2.91 -0.03 -13.26
CA PRO A 49 2.79 -0.65 -11.94
C PRO A 49 2.73 0.39 -10.82
N GLU A 50 3.58 1.41 -10.87
CA GLU A 50 3.69 2.42 -9.81
C GLU A 50 2.42 3.28 -9.76
N LYS A 51 1.96 3.78 -10.90
CA LYS A 51 0.70 4.54 -10.99
C LYS A 51 -0.50 3.72 -10.55
N PHE A 52 -0.54 2.44 -10.90
CA PHE A 52 -1.64 1.57 -10.51
C PHE A 52 -1.78 1.47 -8.98
N PHE A 53 -0.68 1.22 -8.27
CA PHE A 53 -0.69 1.16 -6.80
C PHE A 53 -0.90 2.53 -6.15
N GLU A 54 -0.38 3.60 -6.74
CA GLU A 54 -0.64 4.96 -6.23
C GLU A 54 -2.11 5.34 -6.37
N GLU A 55 -2.75 5.04 -7.50
CA GLU A 55 -4.18 5.31 -7.67
C GLU A 55 -5.05 4.43 -6.78
N LEU A 56 -4.69 3.16 -6.57
CA LEU A 56 -5.32 2.33 -5.54
C LEU A 56 -5.25 3.02 -4.17
N ARG A 57 -4.08 3.56 -3.81
CA ARG A 57 -3.91 4.29 -2.55
C ARG A 57 -4.78 5.55 -2.47
N MET A 58 -4.91 6.27 -3.58
CA MET A 58 -5.80 7.45 -3.68
C MET A 58 -7.28 7.09 -3.57
N THR A 59 -7.70 5.92 -4.03
CA THR A 59 -9.09 5.45 -3.86
C THR A 59 -9.41 4.99 -2.44
N GLY A 60 -8.42 5.01 -1.53
CA GLY A 60 -8.57 4.65 -0.12
C GLY A 60 -8.08 3.25 0.23
N ALA A 61 -7.60 2.48 -0.75
CA ALA A 61 -6.99 1.19 -0.48
C ALA A 61 -5.67 1.39 0.28
N SER A 62 -5.55 0.81 1.46
CA SER A 62 -4.36 0.95 2.29
C SER A 62 -4.24 -0.24 3.24
N ALA A 63 -3.13 -0.33 3.98
CA ALA A 63 -2.99 -1.35 5.01
C ALA A 63 -4.08 -1.24 6.11
N GLN A 64 -4.65 -0.06 6.32
CA GLN A 64 -5.73 0.18 7.30
C GLN A 64 -7.13 -0.10 6.72
N SER A 65 -7.27 -0.06 5.40
CA SER A 65 -8.50 -0.35 4.67
C SER A 65 -8.16 -1.19 3.44
N PRO A 66 -7.86 -2.49 3.62
CA PRO A 66 -7.42 -3.34 2.53
C PRO A 66 -8.57 -3.67 1.59
N LEU A 67 -8.22 -3.89 0.32
CA LEU A 67 -9.12 -4.43 -0.68
C LEU A 67 -9.16 -5.95 -0.63
N ASP A 68 -10.31 -6.50 -0.97
CA ASP A 68 -10.43 -7.91 -1.30
C ASP A 68 -9.62 -8.24 -2.57
N PRO A 69 -9.05 -9.46 -2.67
CA PRO A 69 -8.33 -9.89 -3.86
C PRO A 69 -9.17 -9.75 -5.13
N GLU A 70 -10.46 -10.07 -5.06
CA GLU A 70 -11.38 -9.95 -6.20
C GLU A 70 -11.55 -8.49 -6.64
N ALA A 71 -11.64 -7.55 -5.71
CA ALA A 71 -11.73 -6.13 -6.02
C ALA A 71 -10.45 -5.63 -6.71
N PHE A 72 -9.28 -6.09 -6.24
CA PHE A 72 -8.00 -5.81 -6.88
C PHE A 72 -7.95 -6.34 -8.32
N TRP A 73 -8.33 -7.60 -8.54
CA TRP A 73 -8.33 -8.19 -9.88
C TRP A 73 -9.30 -7.52 -10.84
N ARG A 74 -10.47 -7.10 -10.34
CA ARG A 74 -11.45 -6.34 -11.11
C ARG A 74 -10.88 -4.98 -11.54
N GLU A 75 -10.23 -4.26 -10.65
CA GLU A 75 -9.59 -2.97 -10.97
C GLU A 75 -8.47 -3.17 -11.99
N LEU A 76 -7.64 -4.19 -11.79
CA LEU A 76 -6.57 -4.54 -12.71
C LEU A 76 -7.10 -4.89 -14.11
N ALA A 77 -8.19 -5.67 -14.20
CA ALA A 77 -8.86 -6.00 -15.45
C ALA A 77 -9.52 -4.79 -16.12
N THR A 78 -10.10 -3.87 -15.33
CA THR A 78 -10.69 -2.62 -15.83
C THR A 78 -9.65 -1.74 -16.52
N ARG A 79 -8.39 -1.84 -16.10
CA ARG A 79 -7.24 -1.15 -16.68
C ARG A 79 -6.62 -1.88 -17.88
N GLY A 80 -7.26 -2.94 -18.34
CA GLY A 80 -6.85 -3.69 -19.52
C GLY A 80 -5.97 -4.91 -19.23
N ALA A 81 -5.81 -5.31 -17.97
CA ALA A 81 -5.11 -6.56 -17.70
C ALA A 81 -5.96 -7.77 -18.10
N SER A 82 -5.31 -8.81 -18.60
CA SER A 82 -5.97 -10.04 -19.01
C SER A 82 -5.17 -11.24 -18.54
N ALA A 83 -5.79 -12.07 -17.69
CA ALA A 83 -5.21 -13.31 -17.20
C ALA A 83 -5.64 -14.49 -18.09
N PRO A 84 -4.78 -15.52 -18.27
CA PRO A 84 -5.15 -16.73 -19.00
C PRO A 84 -6.19 -17.55 -18.21
N ALA A 85 -6.96 -18.40 -18.89
CA ALA A 85 -8.07 -19.14 -18.28
C ALA A 85 -7.66 -20.08 -17.13
N ASN A 86 -6.40 -20.49 -17.08
CA ASN A 86 -5.82 -21.33 -16.03
C ASN A 86 -5.10 -20.52 -14.93
N PHE A 87 -5.19 -19.19 -14.95
CA PHE A 87 -4.59 -18.35 -13.91
C PHE A 87 -5.42 -18.40 -12.64
N ASP A 88 -4.78 -18.81 -11.54
CA ASP A 88 -5.39 -18.79 -10.22
C ASP A 88 -5.02 -17.49 -9.49
N ALA A 89 -5.97 -16.57 -9.50
CA ALA A 89 -5.84 -15.23 -8.93
C ALA A 89 -5.75 -15.24 -7.39
N ARG A 90 -6.27 -16.27 -6.73
CA ARG A 90 -6.15 -16.42 -5.27
C ARG A 90 -4.78 -16.95 -4.92
N ARG A 91 -4.38 -18.03 -5.58
CA ARG A 91 -3.09 -18.69 -5.38
C ARG A 91 -1.90 -17.81 -5.76
N PHE A 92 -2.09 -16.85 -6.66
CA PHE A 92 -1.07 -15.87 -6.98
C PHE A 92 -0.52 -15.16 -5.74
N PHE A 93 -1.39 -14.64 -4.87
CA PHE A 93 -0.94 -13.92 -3.67
C PHE A 93 -0.22 -14.82 -2.67
N ASP A 94 -0.64 -16.07 -2.56
CA ASP A 94 0.02 -17.08 -1.71
C ASP A 94 1.40 -17.42 -2.26
N ASP A 95 1.51 -17.59 -3.58
CA ASP A 95 2.76 -17.94 -4.23
C ASP A 95 3.78 -16.78 -4.24
N LEU A 96 3.36 -15.51 -4.13
CA LEU A 96 4.28 -14.37 -4.06
C LEU A 96 5.30 -14.57 -2.92
N ALA A 97 4.85 -15.06 -1.76
CA ALA A 97 5.72 -15.36 -0.63
C ALA A 97 6.84 -16.37 -0.97
N THR A 98 6.64 -17.20 -1.99
CA THR A 98 7.60 -18.21 -2.46
C THR A 98 8.48 -17.72 -3.61
N THR A 99 8.02 -16.78 -4.44
CA THR A 99 8.79 -16.26 -5.58
C THR A 99 9.69 -15.08 -5.23
N GLY A 100 9.60 -14.57 -4.00
CA GLY A 100 10.44 -13.46 -3.50
C GLY A 100 9.85 -12.08 -3.80
N ALA A 101 8.78 -12.01 -4.58
CA ALA A 101 7.93 -10.82 -4.64
C ALA A 101 7.07 -10.72 -3.38
N LYS A 102 6.57 -9.52 -3.06
CA LYS A 102 5.69 -9.33 -1.90
C LYS A 102 4.28 -9.01 -2.35
N ALA A 103 3.30 -9.49 -1.60
CA ALA A 103 1.93 -9.03 -1.77
C ALA A 103 1.82 -7.54 -1.34
N PRO A 104 1.05 -6.72 -2.07
CA PRO A 104 0.78 -5.36 -1.67
C PRO A 104 0.02 -5.36 -0.33
N SER A 105 0.48 -4.56 0.63
CA SER A 105 -0.12 -4.49 1.97
C SER A 105 -1.57 -4.00 1.98
N MET A 106 -2.01 -3.37 0.87
CA MET A 106 -3.37 -2.90 0.65
C MET A 106 -4.33 -3.97 0.10
N VAL A 107 -3.84 -5.19 -0.15
CA VAL A 107 -4.68 -6.32 -0.54
C VAL A 107 -4.57 -7.39 0.53
N LYS A 108 -5.71 -7.81 1.09
CA LYS A 108 -5.73 -8.84 2.11
C LYS A 108 -6.17 -10.16 1.48
N PRO A 109 -5.26 -11.13 1.25
CA PRO A 109 -5.67 -12.46 0.83
C PRO A 109 -6.63 -13.04 1.88
N THR A 110 -7.83 -13.40 1.45
CA THR A 110 -8.80 -14.10 2.28
C THR A 110 -8.27 -15.51 2.49
N LYS A 111 -7.86 -15.84 3.73
CA LYS A 111 -7.51 -17.19 4.15
C LYS A 111 -8.70 -18.14 4.01
#